data_AF-A0A2H0VUG1-F1
#
_entry.id   AF-A0A2H0VUG1-F1
#
_cell.length_a   1.000
_cell.length_b   1.000
_cell.length_c   1.000
_cell.angle_alpha   90.00
_cell.angle_beta   90.00
_cell.angle_gamma   90.00
#
_symmetry.space_group_name_H-M   'P 1'
#
loop_
_entity.id
_entity.type
_entity.pdbx_description
1 polymer ?
#
loop_
_entity_poly.entity_id
_entity_poly.type
_entity_poly.pdbx_seq_one_letter_code
_entity_poly.pdbx_strand_id
1 'polypeptide(L)'
;MIKVLGFPKGLISIERGIAQRRFDLVCYSNSMKPLVLIECKAEKIDDAAMRQALGYNDTIKAPFICLASATEVITFWQEKGKMGSVPFLPKYSELYEISKRL
;
A
#
# COMPACT_ATOMS: atom_id res chain seq x y z
N MET A 1 -6.96 -4.55 8.84
CA MET A 1 -5.65 -5.04 8.35
C MET A 1 -5.22 -6.36 8.97
N ILE A 2 -4.89 -6.44 10.27
CA ILE A 2 -4.32 -7.69 10.85
C ILE A 2 -5.34 -8.84 10.91
N LYS A 3 -6.43 -8.69 11.69
CA LYS A 3 -7.42 -9.77 11.86
C LYS A 3 -8.29 -9.99 10.61
N VAL A 4 -8.72 -8.89 9.98
CA VAL A 4 -9.71 -8.92 8.89
C VAL A 4 -9.07 -9.21 7.53
N LEU A 5 -7.90 -8.63 7.25
CA LEU A 5 -7.22 -8.74 5.96
C LEU A 5 -6.01 -9.69 6.01
N GLY A 6 -5.70 -10.26 7.18
CA GLY A 6 -4.67 -11.28 7.34
C GLY A 6 -3.23 -10.78 7.29
N PHE A 7 -2.97 -9.47 7.40
CA PHE A 7 -1.60 -8.95 7.40
C PHE A 7 -0.88 -9.34 8.70
N PRO A 8 0.27 -10.05 8.64
CA PRO A 8 1.01 -10.43 9.84
C PRO A 8 1.56 -9.20 10.55
N LYS A 9 1.28 -9.03 11.85
CA LYS A 9 1.69 -7.84 12.63
C LYS A 9 3.20 -7.56 12.56
N GLY A 10 4.02 -8.61 12.58
CA GLY A 10 5.48 -8.49 12.50
C GLY A 10 6.02 -8.09 11.12
N LEU A 11 5.16 -8.09 10.09
CA LEU A 11 5.51 -7.70 8.72
C LEU A 11 4.90 -6.34 8.34
N ILE A 12 4.43 -5.56 9.33
CA ILE A 12 3.92 -4.21 9.10
C ILE A 12 4.94 -3.24 9.70
N SER A 13 5.56 -2.43 8.84
CA SER A 13 6.36 -1.29 9.26
C SER A 13 5.50 -0.03 9.23
N ILE A 14 5.54 0.72 10.32
CA ILE A 14 4.88 2.02 10.47
C ILE A 14 6.00 3.04 10.59
N GLU A 15 6.16 3.93 9.61
CA GLU A 15 7.10 5.04 9.79
C GLU A 15 6.54 6.06 10.79
N ARG A 16 7.43 6.60 11.64
CA ARG A 16 7.11 7.57 12.70
C ARG A 16 7.61 8.97 12.30
N GLY A 17 6.77 9.77 11.65
CA GLY A 17 6.86 11.23 11.71
C GLY A 17 6.21 11.76 13.00
N ILE A 18 7.01 12.38 13.85
CA ILE A 18 6.54 13.18 15.00
C ILE A 18 5.94 14.47 14.43
N ALA A 19 4.74 14.83 14.90
CA ALA A 19 4.00 16.06 14.56
C ALA A 19 3.64 16.24 13.06
N GLN A 20 2.42 15.80 12.74
CA GLN A 20 1.54 16.30 11.66
C GLN A 20 1.72 15.89 10.18
N ARG A 21 2.59 14.94 9.81
CA ARG A 21 2.40 14.12 8.57
C ARG A 21 3.36 12.92 8.54
N ARG A 22 2.87 11.76 8.11
CA ARG A 22 3.66 10.52 7.92
C ARG A 22 3.25 9.84 6.62
N PHE A 23 4.14 9.01 6.13
CA PHE A 23 3.86 7.85 5.31
C PHE A 23 3.21 6.82 6.23
N ASP A 24 2.08 6.23 5.85
CA ASP A 24 1.29 5.53 6.86
C ASP A 24 1.76 4.10 7.12
N LEU A 25 1.91 3.23 6.10
CA LEU A 25 2.33 1.84 6.32
C LEU A 25 3.05 1.21 5.11
N VAL A 26 4.08 0.39 5.39
CA VAL A 26 4.57 -0.62 4.44
C VAL A 26 4.31 -2.00 5.03
N CYS A 27 3.64 -2.86 4.26
CA CYS A 27 3.52 -4.27 4.60
C CYS A 27 4.50 -5.10 3.77
N TYR A 28 5.19 -6.02 4.43
CA TYR A 28 6.16 -6.92 3.82
C TYR A 28 5.53 -8.30 3.63
N SER A 29 6.05 -9.02 2.64
CA SER A 29 5.79 -10.45 2.46
C SER A 29 6.61 -11.29 3.44
N ASN A 30 6.31 -12.59 3.54
CA ASN A 30 7.06 -13.52 4.40
C ASN A 30 8.56 -13.62 4.04
N SER A 31 8.96 -13.21 2.83
CA SER A 31 10.37 -13.13 2.41
C SER A 31 11.02 -11.78 2.72
N MET A 32 10.40 -10.96 3.60
CA MET A 32 10.86 -9.63 3.99
C MET A 32 11.01 -8.65 2.82
N LYS A 33 10.32 -8.90 1.70
CA LYS A 33 10.23 -7.96 0.58
C LYS A 33 9.00 -7.07 0.73
N PRO A 34 9.08 -5.76 0.42
CA PRO A 34 7.91 -4.88 0.37
C PRO A 34 6.81 -5.50 -0.50
N LEU A 35 5.59 -5.54 0.03
CA LEU A 35 4.42 -6.06 -0.66
C LEU A 35 3.49 -4.91 -1.03
N VAL A 36 3.06 -4.11 -0.07
CA VAL A 36 2.19 -2.96 -0.34
C VAL A 36 2.64 -1.74 0.45
N LEU A 37 2.74 -0.61 -0.25
CA LEU A 37 2.85 0.72 0.34
C LEU A 37 1.45 1.31 0.49
N ILE A 38 1.15 1.86 1.66
CA ILE A 38 -0.15 2.47 1.97
C ILE A 38 0.07 3.92 2.39
N GLU A 39 -0.54 4.84 1.65
CA GLU A 39 -0.63 6.27 1.98
C GLU A 39 -2.06 6.60 2.39
N CYS A 40 -2.25 7.11 3.61
CA CYS A 40 -3.55 7.55 4.09
C CYS A 40 -3.66 9.08 4.01
N LYS A 41 -4.88 9.55 3.74
CA LYS A 41 -5.24 10.97 3.73
C LYS A 41 -6.42 11.18 4.67
N ALA A 42 -6.36 12.26 5.44
CA ALA A 42 -7.47 12.64 6.32
C ALA A 42 -8.70 13.08 5.52
N GLU A 43 -8.47 13.73 4.39
CA GLU A 43 -9.50 14.19 3.44
C GLU A 43 -9.54 13.26 2.22
N LYS A 44 -10.12 13.72 1.10
CA LYS A 44 -10.23 12.95 -0.14
C LYS A 44 -8.86 12.61 -0.73
N ILE A 45 -8.84 11.53 -1.49
CA ILE A 45 -7.68 11.17 -2.32
C ILE A 45 -7.60 12.18 -3.47
N ASP A 46 -6.43 12.77 -3.64
CA ASP A 46 -6.14 13.78 -4.66
C ASP A 46 -4.83 13.46 -5.39
N ASP A 47 -4.52 14.24 -6.42
CA ASP A 47 -3.27 14.06 -7.18
C ASP A 47 -2.02 14.23 -6.29
N ALA A 48 -2.14 14.97 -5.18
CA ALA A 48 -1.04 15.09 -4.23
C ALA A 48 -0.76 13.76 -3.52
N ALA A 49 -1.80 13.05 -3.06
CA ALA A 49 -1.67 11.72 -2.48
C ALA A 49 -1.02 10.72 -3.45
N MET A 50 -1.42 10.76 -4.72
CA MET A 50 -0.80 9.93 -5.76
C MET A 50 0.68 10.26 -5.95
N ARG A 51 1.03 11.55 -6.08
CA ARG A 51 2.44 11.97 -6.21
C ARG A 51 3.28 11.59 -5.00
N GLN A 52 2.73 11.73 -3.78
CA GLN A 52 3.41 11.31 -2.55
C GLN A 52 3.70 9.80 -2.58
N ALA A 53 2.66 8.98 -2.80
CA ALA A 53 2.83 7.53 -2.81
C ALA A 53 3.79 7.05 -3.90
N LEU A 54 3.75 7.65 -5.10
CA LEU A 54 4.69 7.34 -6.18
C LEU A 54 6.13 7.75 -5.82
N GLY A 55 6.33 8.93 -5.25
CA GLY A 55 7.65 9.40 -4.81
C GLY A 55 8.25 8.48 -3.76
N TYR A 56 7.45 8.01 -2.82
CA TYR A 56 7.87 7.05 -1.79
C TYR A 56 8.16 5.67 -2.39
N ASN A 57 7.31 5.23 -3.32
CA ASN A 57 7.49 3.94 -3.96
C ASN A 57 8.71 3.89 -4.88
N ASP A 58 9.27 5.03 -5.28
CA ASP A 58 10.55 5.05 -6.01
C ASP A 58 11.70 4.47 -5.18
N THR A 59 11.65 4.59 -3.86
CA THR A 59 12.64 3.94 -2.97
C THR A 59 12.16 2.58 -2.48
N ILE A 60 10.89 2.47 -2.08
CA ILE A 60 10.34 1.27 -1.42
C ILE A 60 10.17 0.11 -2.41
N LYS A 61 9.87 0.42 -3.68
CA LYS A 61 9.65 -0.58 -4.76
C LYS A 61 8.62 -1.66 -4.38
N ALA A 62 7.55 -1.28 -3.68
CA ALA A 62 6.43 -2.17 -3.44
C ALA A 62 5.64 -2.38 -4.75
N PRO A 63 5.24 -3.63 -5.06
CA PRO A 63 4.46 -3.92 -6.27
C PRO A 63 3.03 -3.35 -6.22
N PHE A 64 2.49 -3.13 -5.03
CA PHE A 64 1.17 -2.53 -4.83
C PHE A 64 1.29 -1.19 -4.11
N ILE A 65 0.51 -0.22 -4.55
CA ILE A 65 0.29 1.04 -3.84
C ILE A 65 -1.19 1.14 -3.49
N CYS A 66 -1.48 1.45 -2.23
CA CYS A 66 -2.82 1.70 -1.74
C CYS A 66 -2.92 3.16 -1.27
N LEU A 67 -3.90 3.88 -1.78
CA LEU A 67 -4.31 5.17 -1.26
C LEU A 67 -5.59 4.97 -0.46
N ALA A 68 -5.66 5.50 0.75
CA ALA A 68 -6.81 5.36 1.62
C ALA A 68 -7.21 6.71 2.24
N SER A 69 -8.51 6.94 2.38
CA SER A 69 -9.08 8.06 3.10
C SER A 69 -10.27 7.59 3.94
N ALA A 70 -10.92 8.51 4.64
CA ALA A 70 -12.14 8.21 5.39
C ALA A 70 -13.30 7.71 4.49
N THR A 71 -13.31 8.07 3.21
CA THR A 71 -14.43 7.79 2.30
C THR A 71 -14.07 6.94 1.09
N GLU A 72 -12.78 6.75 0.82
CA GLU A 72 -12.31 6.12 -0.41
C GLU A 72 -11.06 5.29 -0.16
N VAL A 73 -10.95 4.15 -0.82
CA VAL A 73 -9.75 3.32 -0.87
C VAL A 73 -9.53 2.88 -2.31
N ILE A 74 -8.29 2.97 -2.78
CA ILE A 74 -7.89 2.44 -4.09
C ILE A 74 -6.53 1.76 -3.96
N THR A 75 -6.45 0.51 -4.39
CA THR A 75 -5.18 -0.22 -4.54
C THR A 75 -4.91 -0.42 -6.01
N PHE A 76 -3.70 -0.10 -6.46
CA PHE A 76 -3.29 -0.27 -7.85
C PHE A 76 -1.89 -0.89 -7.96
N TRP A 77 -1.63 -1.50 -9.12
CA TRP A 77 -0.38 -2.18 -9.45
C TRP A 77 -0.18 -2.22 -10.96
N GLN A 78 1.05 -2.50 -11.38
CA GLN A 78 1.36 -2.72 -12.79
C GLN A 78 1.63 -4.20 -13.04
N GLU A 79 0.90 -4.80 -13.98
CA GLU A 79 1.09 -6.18 -14.44
C GLU A 79 1.35 -6.18 -15.95
N LYS A 80 2.55 -6.61 -16.37
CA LYS A 80 2.93 -6.74 -17.80
C LYS A 80 2.64 -5.48 -18.64
N GLY A 81 2.95 -4.31 -18.07
CA GLY A 81 2.74 -3.01 -18.73
C GLY A 81 1.31 -2.47 -18.66
N LYS A 82 0.36 -3.20 -18.06
CA LYS A 82 -1.01 -2.74 -17.82
C LYS A 82 -1.21 -2.35 -16.37
N MET A 83 -2.03 -1.33 -16.14
CA MET A 83 -2.41 -0.90 -14.79
C MET A 83 -3.63 -1.72 -14.33
N GLY A 84 -3.52 -2.37 -13.18
CA GLY A 84 -4.63 -2.97 -12.45
C GLY A 84 -5.04 -2.09 -11.27
N SER A 85 -6.32 -2.07 -10.93
CA SER A 85 -6.81 -1.38 -9.73
C SER A 85 -8.06 -2.01 -9.15
N VAL A 86 -8.26 -1.85 -7.85
CA VAL A 86 -9.47 -2.23 -7.11
C VAL A 86 -9.83 -1.17 -6.05
N PRO A 87 -11.13 -0.95 -5.75
CA PRO A 87 -11.59 0.09 -4.84
C PRO A 87 -11.55 -0.35 -3.35
N PHE A 88 -10.53 -1.12 -2.96
CA PHE A 88 -10.33 -1.61 -1.61
C PHE A 88 -8.87 -2.05 -1.41
N LEU A 89 -8.48 -2.38 -0.17
CA LEU A 89 -7.21 -3.06 0.13
C LEU A 89 -7.45 -4.59 0.14
N PRO A 90 -6.89 -5.36 -0.81
CA PRO A 90 -7.05 -6.81 -0.82
C PRO A 90 -6.45 -7.49 0.42
N LYS A 91 -6.84 -8.74 0.65
CA LYS A 91 -6.24 -9.55 1.73
C LYS A 91 -4.76 -9.79 1.43
N TYR A 92 -3.99 -10.00 2.50
CA TYR A 92 -2.56 -10.31 2.40
C TYR A 92 -2.28 -11.48 1.45
N SER A 93 -3.05 -12.57 1.54
CA SER A 93 -2.91 -13.73 0.67
C SER A 93 -3.19 -13.41 -0.80
N GLU A 94 -4.15 -12.53 -1.09
CA GLU A 94 -4.50 -12.14 -2.46
C GLU A 94 -3.37 -11.31 -3.07
N LEU A 95 -2.88 -10.30 -2.35
CA LEU A 95 -1.72 -9.51 -2.78
C LEU A 95 -0.49 -10.39 -2.98
N TYR A 96 -0.24 -11.32 -2.06
CA TYR A 96 0.89 -12.24 -2.16
C TYR A 96 0.79 -13.12 -3.41
N GLU A 97 -0.38 -13.71 -3.71
CA GLU A 97 -0.55 -14.50 -4.93
C GLU A 97 -0.46 -13.68 -6.21
N ILE A 98 -0.98 -12.45 -6.23
CA ILE A 98 -0.85 -11.54 -7.38
C ILE A 98 0.63 -11.18 -7.57
N SER A 99 1.37 -10.87 -6.50
CA SER A 99 2.79 -10.48 -6.58
C SER A 99 3.70 -11.50 -7.27
N LYS A 100 3.33 -12.79 -7.26
CA LYS A 100 4.08 -13.85 -7.95
C LYS A 100 3.98 -13.77 -9.47
N ARG A 101 3.05 -12.96 -9.99
CA ARG A 101 2.75 -12.81 -11.43
C ARG A 101 3.25 -11.47 -12.00
N LEU A 102 3.68 -10.56 -11.12
CA LEU A 102 4.17 -9.22 -11.46
C LEU A 102 5.65 -9.25 -11.86
#